data_AF-A0A1R3F452-F1
#
_entry.id   AF-A0A1R3F452-F1
#
_cell.length_a   1.000
_cell.length_b   1.000
_cell.length_c   1.000
_cell.angle_alpha   90.00
_cell.angle_beta   90.00
_cell.angle_gamma   90.00
#
_symmetry.space_group_name_H-M   'P 1'
#
loop_
_entity.id
_entity.type
_entity.pdbx_description
1 polymer ?
#
loop_
_entity_poly.entity_id
_entity_poly.type
_entity_poly.pdbx_seq_one_letter_code
_entity_poly.pdbx_strand_id
1 'polypeptide(L)'
;MTALLTIPTRTLGFDYDIEIRDWSQKLVGFHVFEDGRRPLDGGIGLSLNLVEQFDVNGRWLDSLPARYREITDDFPEYQYQMLWLAANTYEAAQLLELRPVILALICMKHSVDNKKALELSRLGQKRILTKLGLDGSKATLKFIDKLELHYNVGDELDHIVRILEPLQRRVLKFKHYSKVGYTALRLDQVHPFLTGSRLGIAMVEEGRLNAPSKMAMFQDAILLGLDLEMDDPLRAITSQNSFAMFEQLHDRWTEQRQLRRLEGNRPMDKDIPYPVPLLGNDNIHPLTDYYDLEKEGMEQKHCIGVYHNRIMSDRYVVFRMFKPQRLTIGLRRVPSKTFPFEIDQICGKRNAPPSESARQVIHDWLEASKQKYPKQ
;
A
#
# COMPACT_ATOMS: atom_id res chain seq x y z
N MET A 1 -38.80 22.62 13.63
CA MET A 1 -38.20 23.76 12.91
C MET A 1 -37.27 23.17 11.88
N THR A 2 -37.38 23.57 10.62
CA THR A 2 -36.45 23.14 9.57
C THR A 2 -35.14 23.93 9.70
N ALA A 3 -34.01 23.24 9.59
CA ALA A 3 -32.68 23.85 9.55
C ALA A 3 -32.15 23.91 8.11
N LEU A 4 -31.39 24.96 7.82
CA LEU A 4 -30.71 25.19 6.56
C LEU A 4 -29.27 25.58 6.90
N LEU A 5 -28.32 24.84 6.35
CA LEU A 5 -26.91 25.20 6.40
C LEU A 5 -26.53 25.97 5.15
N THR A 6 -25.75 27.04 5.30
CA THR A 6 -25.17 27.81 4.20
C THR A 6 -23.66 27.85 4.36
N ILE A 7 -22.94 27.37 3.35
CA ILE A 7 -21.49 27.41 3.27
C ILE A 7 -21.11 28.53 2.29
N PRO A 8 -20.45 29.60 2.76
CA PRO A 8 -20.16 30.79 1.96
C PRO A 8 -18.93 30.57 1.06
N THR A 9 -18.98 29.63 0.13
CA THR A 9 -17.86 29.27 -0.75
C THR A 9 -17.40 30.44 -1.64
N ARG A 10 -18.21 31.49 -1.86
CA ARG A 10 -17.76 32.74 -2.49
C ARG A 10 -16.59 33.40 -1.78
N THR A 11 -16.53 33.30 -0.45
CA THR A 11 -15.41 33.83 0.35
C THR A 11 -14.11 33.08 0.10
N LEU A 12 -14.18 31.88 -0.50
CA LEU A 12 -13.06 31.03 -0.87
C LEU A 12 -12.71 31.13 -2.37
N GLY A 13 -13.36 32.03 -3.12
CA GLY A 13 -13.09 32.28 -4.54
C GLY A 13 -13.95 31.49 -5.52
N PHE A 14 -15.00 30.80 -5.07
CA PHE A 14 -16.01 30.20 -5.95
C PHE A 14 -17.07 31.23 -6.39
N ASP A 15 -17.83 30.95 -7.45
CA ASP A 15 -18.93 31.79 -7.96
C ASP A 15 -20.31 31.46 -7.35
N TYR A 16 -20.36 30.41 -6.53
CA TYR A 16 -21.55 29.96 -5.81
C TYR A 16 -21.30 29.83 -4.31
N ASP A 17 -22.39 29.78 -3.54
CA ASP A 17 -22.44 29.27 -2.16
C ASP A 17 -23.12 27.89 -2.17
N ILE A 18 -22.98 27.12 -1.09
CA ILE A 18 -23.66 25.82 -0.95
C ILE A 18 -24.75 25.94 0.12
N GLU A 19 -25.97 25.53 -0.23
CA GLU A 19 -27.07 25.37 0.73
C GLU A 19 -27.39 23.89 0.94
N ILE A 20 -27.53 23.45 2.19
CA ILE A 20 -27.89 22.07 2.52
C ILE A 20 -29.06 22.06 3.50
N ARG A 21 -30.15 21.40 3.10
CA ARG A 21 -31.34 21.23 3.94
C ARG A 21 -31.07 20.21 5.05
N ASP A 22 -31.87 20.23 6.12
CA ASP A 22 -31.76 19.25 7.20
C ASP A 22 -32.17 17.81 6.81
N TRP A 23 -32.01 16.88 7.75
CA TRP A 23 -32.37 15.48 7.56
C TRP A 23 -33.85 15.25 7.21
N SER A 24 -34.77 16.00 7.84
CA SER A 24 -36.21 15.87 7.58
C SER A 24 -36.60 16.27 6.15
N GLN A 25 -35.78 17.14 5.56
CA GLN A 25 -35.87 17.59 4.17
C GLN A 25 -34.93 16.81 3.24
N LYS A 26 -34.56 15.58 3.63
CA LYS A 26 -33.78 14.62 2.85
C LYS A 26 -32.37 15.10 2.46
N LEU A 27 -31.79 16.01 3.25
CA LEU A 27 -30.45 16.57 3.00
C LEU A 27 -30.27 17.16 1.60
N VAL A 28 -31.33 17.63 0.94
CA VAL A 28 -31.21 18.17 -0.42
C VAL A 28 -30.28 19.38 -0.42
N GLY A 29 -29.26 19.33 -1.27
CA GLY A 29 -28.25 20.37 -1.42
C GLY A 29 -28.39 21.15 -2.73
N PHE A 30 -27.94 22.40 -2.72
CA PHE A 30 -27.91 23.28 -3.90
C PHE A 30 -26.61 24.09 -3.98
N HIS A 31 -26.08 24.25 -5.20
CA HIS A 31 -25.23 25.38 -5.54
C HIS A 31 -26.11 26.62 -5.74
N VAL A 32 -25.79 27.71 -5.05
CA VAL A 32 -26.53 28.97 -5.08
C VAL A 32 -25.69 30.02 -5.79
N PHE A 33 -26.06 30.34 -7.02
CA PHE A 33 -25.48 31.39 -7.87
C PHE A 33 -26.27 32.70 -7.70
N GLU A 34 -25.77 33.80 -8.26
CA GLU A 34 -26.52 35.07 -8.28
C GLU A 34 -27.81 34.97 -9.12
N ASP A 35 -27.81 34.13 -10.15
CA ASP A 35 -28.91 33.94 -11.10
C ASP A 35 -29.89 32.82 -10.70
N GLY A 36 -29.63 32.09 -9.61
CA GLY A 36 -30.51 31.06 -9.10
C GLY A 36 -29.81 29.90 -8.40
N ARG A 37 -30.55 28.82 -8.16
CA ARG A 37 -30.06 27.61 -7.47
C ARG A 37 -30.07 26.40 -8.38
N ARG A 38 -29.03 25.56 -8.29
CA ARG A 38 -28.89 24.30 -9.04
C ARG A 38 -28.66 23.16 -8.04
N PRO A 39 -29.30 21.98 -8.18
CA PRO A 39 -29.10 20.87 -7.25
C PRO A 39 -27.64 20.43 -7.17
N LEU A 40 -27.24 19.91 -6.00
CA LEU A 40 -25.98 19.20 -5.85
C LEU A 40 -26.09 17.79 -6.44
N ASP A 41 -25.31 17.54 -7.49
CA ASP A 41 -25.17 16.22 -8.12
C ASP A 41 -23.90 15.56 -7.57
N GLY A 42 -24.05 14.84 -6.46
CA GLY A 42 -22.96 14.05 -5.85
C GLY A 42 -22.50 14.53 -4.47
N GLY A 43 -21.21 14.34 -4.22
CA GLY A 43 -20.51 14.87 -3.04
C GLY A 43 -20.31 16.39 -3.10
N ILE A 44 -19.93 16.99 -1.97
CA ILE A 44 -19.63 18.42 -1.85
C ILE A 44 -18.13 18.74 -1.89
N GLY A 45 -17.27 17.72 -1.95
CA GLY A 45 -15.80 17.88 -1.95
C GLY A 45 -15.21 18.41 -0.64
N LEU A 46 -16.02 18.50 0.42
CA LEU A 46 -15.65 18.96 1.75
C LEU A 46 -16.04 17.89 2.78
N SER A 47 -15.19 17.66 3.78
CA SER A 47 -15.52 16.77 4.90
C SER A 47 -16.59 17.40 5.79
N LEU A 48 -17.40 16.59 6.48
CA LEU A 48 -18.43 17.12 7.36
C LEU A 48 -17.83 17.95 8.51
N ASN A 49 -16.66 17.58 9.03
CA ASN A 49 -15.93 18.36 10.04
C ASN A 49 -15.64 19.81 9.60
N LEU A 50 -15.42 20.05 8.31
CA LEU A 50 -15.27 21.41 7.77
C LEU A 50 -16.63 22.10 7.61
N VAL A 51 -17.64 21.34 7.17
CA VAL A 51 -19.02 21.81 6.98
C VAL A 51 -19.65 22.25 8.31
N GLU A 52 -19.38 21.53 9.39
CA GLU A 52 -19.86 21.81 10.75
C GLU A 52 -19.46 23.19 11.27
N GLN A 53 -18.33 23.74 10.81
CA GLN A 53 -17.87 25.08 11.18
C GLN A 53 -18.83 26.19 10.75
N PHE A 54 -19.67 25.91 9.74
CA PHE A 54 -20.67 26.84 9.24
C PHE A 54 -22.03 26.67 9.94
N ASP A 55 -22.22 25.64 10.77
CA ASP A 55 -23.43 25.42 11.56
C ASP A 55 -23.36 26.12 12.92
N VAL A 56 -23.36 27.45 12.92
CA VAL A 56 -23.11 28.30 14.09
C VAL A 56 -23.97 27.95 15.32
N ASN A 57 -25.19 27.43 15.11
CA ASN A 57 -26.12 27.08 16.19
C ASN A 57 -26.28 25.57 16.41
N GLY A 58 -25.53 24.74 15.70
CA GLY A 58 -25.55 23.27 15.79
C GLY A 58 -26.84 22.60 15.31
N ARG A 59 -27.85 23.35 14.86
CA ARG A 59 -29.18 22.80 14.58
C ARG A 59 -29.20 21.90 13.36
N TRP A 60 -28.38 22.20 12.35
CA TRP A 60 -28.33 21.37 11.16
C TRP A 60 -27.63 20.04 11.46
N LEU A 61 -26.52 20.07 12.19
CA LEU A 61 -25.78 18.90 12.61
C LEU A 61 -26.62 18.01 13.55
N ASP A 62 -27.32 18.61 14.50
CA ASP A 62 -28.24 17.91 15.42
C ASP A 62 -29.42 17.26 14.69
N SER A 63 -29.75 17.72 13.47
CA SER A 63 -30.78 17.09 12.65
C SER A 63 -30.34 15.73 12.09
N LEU A 64 -29.03 15.50 11.97
CA LEU A 64 -28.47 14.27 11.39
C LEU A 64 -28.48 13.14 12.45
N PRO A 65 -29.00 11.94 12.13
CA PRO A 65 -28.95 10.80 13.04
C PRO A 65 -27.50 10.51 13.46
N ALA A 66 -27.23 10.60 14.77
CA ALA A 66 -25.88 10.44 15.32
C ALA A 66 -25.21 9.14 14.86
N ARG A 67 -25.97 8.04 14.83
CA ARG A 67 -25.47 6.74 14.36
C ARG A 67 -24.98 6.77 12.91
N TYR A 68 -25.66 7.48 12.02
CA TYR A 68 -25.22 7.59 10.61
C TYR A 68 -24.01 8.49 10.46
N ARG A 69 -23.90 9.54 11.28
CA ARG A 69 -22.68 10.36 11.34
C ARG A 69 -21.48 9.53 11.77
N GLU A 70 -21.61 8.79 12.86
CA GLU A 70 -20.55 7.89 13.37
C GLU A 70 -20.07 6.90 12.30
N ILE A 71 -20.98 6.24 11.58
CA ILE A 71 -20.60 5.26 10.54
C ILE A 71 -19.91 5.95 9.35
N THR A 72 -20.37 7.14 8.96
CA THR A 72 -19.86 7.85 7.78
C THR A 72 -18.61 8.67 8.05
N ASP A 73 -18.21 8.83 9.32
CA ASP A 73 -17.01 9.57 9.72
C ASP A 73 -15.72 8.93 9.20
N ASP A 74 -15.71 7.61 9.10
CA ASP A 74 -14.66 6.82 8.43
C ASP A 74 -14.62 7.07 6.90
N PHE A 75 -15.52 7.84 6.30
CA PHE A 75 -15.58 8.08 4.85
C PHE A 75 -15.65 9.58 4.51
N PRO A 76 -14.70 10.42 4.96
CA PRO A 76 -14.83 11.87 4.91
C PRO A 76 -15.07 12.43 3.51
N GLU A 77 -14.48 11.82 2.47
CA GLU A 77 -14.67 12.23 1.07
C GLU A 77 -16.10 11.98 0.55
N TYR A 78 -16.76 10.93 1.05
CA TYR A 78 -18.08 10.48 0.59
C TYR A 78 -19.20 10.72 1.62
N GLN A 79 -18.86 11.24 2.80
CA GLN A 79 -19.73 11.34 3.98
C GLN A 79 -21.06 12.00 3.66
N TYR A 80 -21.04 13.18 3.03
CA TYR A 80 -22.26 13.88 2.63
C TYR A 80 -23.12 13.04 1.67
N GLN A 81 -22.51 12.45 0.63
CA GLN A 81 -23.28 11.70 -0.37
C GLN A 81 -23.87 10.41 0.23
N MET A 82 -23.14 9.74 1.13
CA MET A 82 -23.64 8.57 1.86
C MET A 82 -24.85 8.93 2.74
N LEU A 83 -24.77 10.05 3.48
CA LEU A 83 -25.88 10.56 4.29
C LEU A 83 -27.07 10.97 3.41
N TRP A 84 -26.82 11.63 2.28
CA TRP A 84 -27.85 12.00 1.32
C TRP A 84 -28.58 10.76 0.78
N LEU A 85 -27.86 9.71 0.39
CA LEU A 85 -28.46 8.45 -0.08
C LEU A 85 -29.33 7.81 1.00
N ALA A 86 -28.82 7.75 2.24
CA ALA A 86 -29.56 7.21 3.39
C ALA A 86 -30.81 8.02 3.74
N ALA A 87 -30.76 9.35 3.60
CA ALA A 87 -31.93 10.21 3.81
C ALA A 87 -33.00 10.07 2.71
N ASN A 88 -32.61 9.60 1.52
CA ASN A 88 -33.49 9.52 0.34
C ASN A 88 -34.02 8.11 0.04
N THR A 89 -33.42 7.05 0.59
CA THR A 89 -33.87 5.65 0.41
C THR A 89 -33.63 4.79 1.63
N TYR A 90 -34.61 3.96 1.97
CA TYR A 90 -34.50 2.98 3.04
C TYR A 90 -33.39 1.95 2.77
N GLU A 91 -33.23 1.53 1.51
CA GLU A 91 -32.22 0.55 1.10
C GLU A 91 -30.79 1.09 1.33
N ALA A 92 -30.53 2.37 1.03
CA ALA A 92 -29.24 2.99 1.32
C ALA A 92 -28.98 3.10 2.83
N ALA A 93 -30.00 3.46 3.63
CA ALA A 93 -29.87 3.49 5.08
C ALA A 93 -29.55 2.09 5.66
N GLN A 94 -30.18 1.04 5.13
CA GLN A 94 -29.84 -0.34 5.49
C GLN A 94 -28.41 -0.73 5.06
N LEU A 95 -27.98 -0.33 3.86
CA LEU A 95 -26.61 -0.58 3.40
C LEU A 95 -25.59 0.12 4.29
N LEU A 96 -25.87 1.35 4.70
CA LEU A 96 -25.01 2.12 5.58
C LEU A 96 -24.81 1.40 6.92
N GLU A 97 -25.88 0.91 7.54
CA GLU A 97 -25.82 0.17 8.81
C GLU A 97 -25.13 -1.19 8.70
N LEU A 98 -25.35 -1.92 7.59
CA LEU A 98 -24.88 -3.30 7.46
C LEU A 98 -23.46 -3.40 6.89
N ARG A 99 -23.17 -2.64 5.82
CA ARG A 99 -21.92 -2.70 5.04
C ARG A 99 -21.63 -1.33 4.42
N PRO A 100 -21.21 -0.32 5.22
CA PRO A 100 -21.02 1.05 4.75
C PRO A 100 -20.04 1.16 3.58
N VAL A 101 -19.04 0.29 3.52
CA VAL A 101 -18.09 0.17 2.40
C VAL A 101 -18.79 0.01 1.05
N ILE A 102 -19.88 -0.76 0.95
CA ILE A 102 -20.60 -0.91 -0.33
C ILE A 102 -21.21 0.41 -0.75
N LEU A 103 -21.76 1.18 0.19
CA LEU A 103 -22.33 2.49 -0.10
C LEU A 103 -21.24 3.49 -0.50
N ALA A 104 -20.10 3.48 0.19
CA ALA A 104 -18.93 4.27 -0.18
C ALA A 104 -18.42 3.94 -1.59
N LEU A 105 -18.40 2.67 -2.00
CA LEU A 105 -18.03 2.25 -3.36
C LEU A 105 -19.01 2.76 -4.43
N ILE A 106 -20.31 2.88 -4.10
CA ILE A 106 -21.29 3.52 -4.98
C ILE A 106 -20.95 4.99 -5.15
N CYS A 107 -20.71 5.71 -4.04
CA CYS A 107 -20.35 7.12 -4.05
C CYS A 107 -19.06 7.37 -4.82
N MET A 108 -18.02 6.56 -4.60
CA MET A 108 -16.75 6.65 -5.34
C MET A 108 -16.94 6.47 -6.85
N LYS A 109 -17.81 5.54 -7.29
CA LYS A 109 -18.07 5.32 -8.72
C LYS A 109 -18.94 6.40 -9.36
N HIS A 110 -19.86 6.97 -8.58
CA HIS A 110 -20.87 7.94 -9.02
C HIS A 110 -20.80 9.22 -8.18
N SER A 111 -19.59 9.76 -8.01
CA SER A 111 -19.30 10.87 -7.11
C SER A 111 -19.96 12.18 -7.52
N VAL A 112 -20.40 12.26 -8.77
CA VAL A 112 -21.07 13.41 -9.40
C VAL A 112 -22.46 13.07 -9.99
N ASP A 113 -23.04 11.93 -9.61
CA ASP A 113 -24.37 11.50 -10.13
C ASP A 113 -25.19 10.83 -9.03
N ASN A 114 -25.89 11.67 -8.26
CA ASN A 114 -26.76 11.23 -7.17
C ASN A 114 -27.92 10.34 -7.65
N LYS A 115 -28.44 10.58 -8.86
CA LYS A 115 -29.51 9.76 -9.41
C LYS A 115 -29.01 8.34 -9.65
N LYS A 116 -27.82 8.19 -10.25
CA LYS A 116 -27.26 6.87 -10.52
C LYS A 116 -26.85 6.13 -9.26
N ALA A 117 -26.28 6.84 -8.29
CA ALA A 117 -25.97 6.31 -6.98
C ALA A 117 -27.24 5.77 -6.28
N LEU A 118 -28.35 6.53 -6.33
CA LEU A 118 -29.64 6.15 -5.76
C LEU A 118 -30.28 4.96 -6.48
N GLU A 119 -30.16 4.86 -7.80
CA GLU A 119 -30.63 3.69 -8.55
C GLU A 119 -29.88 2.43 -8.13
N LEU A 120 -28.57 2.53 -7.91
CA LEU A 120 -27.76 1.39 -7.48
C LEU A 120 -28.06 0.99 -6.04
N SER A 121 -28.24 1.94 -5.12
CA SER A 121 -28.50 1.63 -3.69
C SER A 121 -29.75 0.77 -3.48
N ARG A 122 -30.71 0.82 -4.41
CA ARG A 122 -31.94 0.00 -4.40
C ARG A 122 -31.74 -1.45 -4.84
N LEU A 123 -30.56 -1.82 -5.35
CA LEU A 123 -30.27 -3.18 -5.76
C LEU A 123 -29.82 -4.04 -4.56
N GLY A 124 -29.95 -5.37 -4.69
CA GLY A 124 -29.31 -6.27 -3.73
C GLY A 124 -27.78 -6.16 -3.79
N GLN A 125 -27.11 -6.24 -2.64
CA GLN A 125 -25.66 -5.99 -2.47
C GLN A 125 -24.74 -6.68 -3.48
N LYS A 126 -25.01 -7.94 -3.83
CA LYS A 126 -24.23 -8.65 -4.86
C LYS A 126 -24.39 -8.04 -6.25
N ARG A 127 -25.62 -7.64 -6.59
CA ARG A 127 -25.93 -6.97 -7.87
C ARG A 127 -25.31 -5.58 -7.91
N ILE A 128 -25.25 -4.87 -6.78
CA ILE A 128 -24.52 -3.61 -6.66
C ILE A 128 -23.06 -3.83 -7.06
N LEU A 129 -22.36 -4.75 -6.37
CA LEU A 129 -20.95 -5.06 -6.64
C LEU A 129 -20.72 -5.42 -8.10
N THR A 130 -21.55 -6.30 -8.68
CA THR A 130 -21.44 -6.66 -10.10
C THR A 130 -21.66 -5.47 -11.03
N LYS A 131 -22.60 -4.56 -10.73
CA LYS A 131 -22.84 -3.34 -11.52
C LYS A 131 -21.69 -2.33 -11.41
N LEU A 132 -20.96 -2.35 -10.29
CA LEU A 132 -19.72 -1.58 -10.11
C LEU A 132 -18.50 -2.23 -10.81
N GLY A 133 -18.66 -3.42 -11.39
CA GLY A 133 -17.56 -4.16 -12.02
C GLY A 133 -16.73 -5.00 -11.04
N LEU A 134 -17.26 -5.24 -9.83
CA LEU A 134 -16.59 -5.94 -8.74
C LEU A 134 -17.18 -7.35 -8.51
N ASP A 135 -16.46 -8.20 -7.78
CA ASP A 135 -16.91 -9.56 -7.46
C ASP A 135 -18.16 -9.54 -6.57
N GLY A 136 -19.31 -9.95 -7.13
CA GLY A 136 -20.59 -10.06 -6.43
C GLY A 136 -20.79 -11.36 -5.65
N SER A 137 -19.72 -12.08 -5.29
CA SER A 137 -19.80 -13.38 -4.63
C SER A 137 -20.21 -13.30 -3.15
N LYS A 138 -20.61 -14.44 -2.56
CA LYS A 138 -20.77 -14.55 -1.09
C LYS A 138 -19.43 -14.37 -0.36
N ALA A 139 -18.31 -14.71 -1.00
CA ALA A 139 -16.99 -14.58 -0.40
C ALA A 139 -16.60 -13.10 -0.25
N THR A 140 -16.93 -12.26 -1.24
CA THR A 140 -16.78 -10.81 -1.15
C THR A 140 -17.53 -10.22 0.04
N LEU A 141 -18.80 -10.57 0.21
CA LEU A 141 -19.57 -10.05 1.35
C LEU A 141 -18.95 -10.46 2.70
N LYS A 142 -18.50 -11.72 2.83
CA LYS A 142 -17.78 -12.18 4.02
C LYS A 142 -16.42 -11.50 4.22
N PHE A 143 -15.77 -11.07 3.15
CA PHE A 143 -14.54 -10.28 3.24
C PHE A 143 -14.85 -8.87 3.73
N ILE A 144 -15.87 -8.22 3.18
CA ILE A 144 -16.33 -6.89 3.61
C ILE A 144 -16.72 -6.91 5.10
N ASP A 145 -17.39 -7.97 5.57
CA ASP A 145 -17.75 -8.15 6.98
C ASP A 145 -16.56 -8.20 7.94
N LYS A 146 -15.34 -8.44 7.43
CA LYS A 146 -14.12 -8.49 8.24
C LYS A 146 -13.34 -7.18 8.25
N LEU A 147 -13.73 -6.20 7.43
CA LEU A 147 -12.97 -4.96 7.30
C LEU A 147 -13.05 -4.14 8.60
N GLU A 148 -11.88 -3.74 9.10
CA GLU A 148 -11.74 -2.77 10.21
C GLU A 148 -10.77 -1.68 9.76
N LEU A 149 -11.33 -0.63 9.18
CA LEU A 149 -10.60 0.44 8.52
C LEU A 149 -11.02 1.78 9.12
N HIS A 150 -10.07 2.70 9.22
CA HIS A 150 -10.26 4.05 9.77
C HIS A 150 -9.97 5.15 8.73
N TYR A 151 -9.66 4.77 7.49
CA TYR A 151 -9.47 5.66 6.33
C TYR A 151 -8.53 6.85 6.54
N ASN A 152 -7.57 6.71 7.47
CA ASN A 152 -6.60 7.75 7.82
C ASN A 152 -5.51 7.93 6.76
N VAL A 153 -5.30 6.93 5.89
CA VAL A 153 -4.25 6.98 4.85
C VAL A 153 -4.80 7.52 3.53
N GLY A 154 -6.10 7.31 3.27
CA GLY A 154 -6.81 7.84 2.11
C GLY A 154 -6.79 6.93 0.87
N ASP A 155 -6.07 5.79 0.90
CA ASP A 155 -5.99 4.84 -0.21
C ASP A 155 -6.68 3.49 0.08
N GLU A 156 -7.44 3.39 1.18
CA GLU A 156 -8.06 2.15 1.62
C GLU A 156 -9.16 1.65 0.68
N LEU A 157 -10.01 2.55 0.14
CA LEU A 157 -11.02 2.16 -0.86
C LEU A 157 -10.37 1.65 -2.14
N ASP A 158 -9.28 2.25 -2.59
CA ASP A 158 -8.53 1.79 -3.76
C ASP A 158 -7.98 0.37 -3.56
N HIS A 159 -7.46 0.07 -2.37
CA HIS A 159 -7.04 -1.28 -2.02
C HIS A 159 -8.21 -2.27 -2.03
N ILE A 160 -9.37 -1.89 -1.49
CA ILE A 160 -10.57 -2.71 -1.52
C ILE A 160 -10.96 -3.00 -2.97
N VAL A 161 -11.06 -1.98 -3.84
CA VAL A 161 -11.40 -2.14 -5.26
C VAL A 161 -10.48 -3.16 -5.95
N ARG A 162 -9.17 -3.06 -5.71
CA ARG A 162 -8.19 -4.01 -6.28
C ARG A 162 -8.39 -5.44 -5.78
N ILE A 163 -8.74 -5.62 -4.50
CA ILE A 163 -8.99 -6.95 -3.92
C ILE A 163 -10.32 -7.53 -4.42
N LEU A 164 -11.31 -6.67 -4.65
CA LEU A 164 -12.63 -7.05 -5.16
C LEU A 164 -12.67 -7.26 -6.69
N GLU A 165 -11.52 -7.14 -7.37
CA GLU A 165 -11.39 -7.43 -8.80
C GLU A 165 -11.82 -8.89 -9.09
N PRO A 166 -12.77 -9.13 -10.02
CA PRO A 166 -13.36 -10.44 -10.23
C PRO A 166 -12.41 -11.55 -10.72
N LEU A 167 -11.46 -11.22 -11.60
CA LEU A 167 -10.63 -12.22 -12.28
C LEU A 167 -9.65 -12.90 -11.32
N GLN A 168 -9.06 -12.14 -10.39
CA GLN A 168 -8.02 -12.64 -9.51
C GLN A 168 -8.56 -13.31 -8.24
N ARG A 169 -9.84 -13.12 -7.91
CA ARG A 169 -10.51 -13.69 -6.72
C ARG A 169 -9.70 -13.52 -5.42
N ARG A 170 -9.03 -12.36 -5.27
CA ARG A 170 -8.11 -12.10 -4.15
C ARG A 170 -8.76 -12.21 -2.78
N VAL A 171 -10.05 -11.91 -2.68
CA VAL A 171 -10.87 -12.08 -1.46
C VAL A 171 -10.69 -13.46 -0.79
N LEU A 172 -10.42 -14.52 -1.57
CA LEU A 172 -10.25 -15.87 -1.05
C LEU A 172 -8.98 -16.02 -0.20
N LYS A 173 -7.94 -15.23 -0.46
CA LYS A 173 -6.71 -15.21 0.35
C LYS A 173 -6.95 -14.66 1.76
N PHE A 174 -8.01 -13.87 1.95
CA PHE A 174 -8.38 -13.29 3.23
C PHE A 174 -9.30 -14.20 4.07
N LYS A 175 -9.58 -15.43 3.62
CA LYS A 175 -10.49 -16.36 4.30
C LYS A 175 -10.10 -16.64 5.75
N HIS A 176 -8.81 -16.73 6.03
CA HIS A 176 -8.27 -17.12 7.34
C HIS A 176 -8.07 -15.96 8.32
N TYR A 177 -8.21 -14.71 7.87
CA TYR A 177 -8.17 -13.56 8.75
C TYR A 177 -9.46 -13.47 9.57
N SER A 178 -9.35 -13.20 10.87
CA SER A 178 -10.50 -12.86 11.72
C SER A 178 -11.02 -11.46 11.38
N LYS A 179 -10.10 -10.50 11.23
CA LYS A 179 -10.31 -9.11 10.87
C LYS A 179 -9.29 -8.68 9.81
N VAL A 180 -9.65 -7.71 8.98
CA VAL A 180 -8.83 -7.21 7.87
C VAL A 180 -8.73 -5.70 8.00
N GLY A 181 -7.62 -5.22 8.58
CA GLY A 181 -7.29 -3.80 8.62
C GLY A 181 -6.32 -3.38 7.53
N TYR A 182 -5.93 -2.10 7.55
CA TYR A 182 -5.04 -1.49 6.55
C TYR A 182 -3.77 -2.29 6.29
N THR A 183 -3.13 -2.73 7.38
CA THR A 183 -1.90 -3.52 7.36
C THR A 183 -2.03 -4.81 6.53
N ALA A 184 -3.19 -5.49 6.60
CA ALA A 184 -3.44 -6.69 5.82
C ALA A 184 -3.66 -6.38 4.33
N LEU A 185 -4.34 -5.28 4.01
CA LEU A 185 -4.51 -4.81 2.63
C LEU A 185 -3.16 -4.46 2.01
N ARG A 186 -2.31 -3.75 2.76
CA ARG A 186 -0.97 -3.36 2.33
C ARG A 186 -0.05 -4.57 2.14
N LEU A 187 -0.15 -5.59 2.99
CA LEU A 187 0.57 -6.85 2.82
C LEU A 187 0.26 -7.48 1.45
N ASP A 188 -1.01 -7.56 1.05
CA ASP A 188 -1.38 -8.16 -0.24
C ASP A 188 -0.87 -7.36 -1.44
N GLN A 189 -0.79 -6.04 -1.31
CA GLN A 189 -0.26 -5.19 -2.37
C GLN A 189 1.25 -5.39 -2.55
N VAL A 190 2.01 -5.48 -1.46
CA VAL A 190 3.48 -5.55 -1.51
C VAL A 190 3.99 -6.99 -1.65
N HIS A 191 3.39 -7.92 -0.92
CA HIS A 191 3.75 -9.34 -0.90
C HIS A 191 2.52 -10.26 -0.98
N PRO A 192 1.85 -10.34 -2.16
CA PRO A 192 0.63 -11.13 -2.32
C PRO A 192 0.77 -12.63 -2.00
N PHE A 193 2.00 -13.16 -1.93
CA PHE A 193 2.28 -14.56 -1.57
C PHE A 193 2.21 -14.81 -0.05
N LEU A 194 2.34 -13.77 0.78
CA LEU A 194 2.18 -13.86 2.22
C LEU A 194 0.71 -13.78 2.66
N THR A 195 -0.16 -13.18 1.85
CA THR A 195 -1.59 -13.02 2.18
C THR A 195 -2.26 -14.37 2.44
N GLY A 196 -2.75 -14.56 3.67
CA GLY A 196 -3.46 -15.77 4.07
C GLY A 196 -2.55 -16.92 4.48
N SER A 197 -1.22 -16.73 4.42
CA SER A 197 -0.26 -17.66 5.01
C SER A 197 -0.18 -17.50 6.53
N ARG A 198 0.39 -18.50 7.22
CA ARG A 198 0.60 -18.46 8.67
C ARG A 198 1.47 -17.26 9.06
N LEU A 199 2.56 -17.06 8.32
CA LEU A 199 3.48 -15.95 8.59
C LEU A 199 2.82 -14.60 8.29
N GLY A 200 2.11 -14.47 7.17
CA GLY A 200 1.44 -13.22 6.82
C GLY A 200 0.40 -12.79 7.84
N ILE A 201 -0.40 -13.74 8.35
CA ILE A 201 -1.38 -13.48 9.41
C ILE A 201 -0.66 -13.04 10.70
N ALA A 202 0.36 -13.78 11.13
CA ALA A 202 1.12 -13.44 12.33
C ALA A 202 1.77 -12.04 12.24
N MET A 203 2.33 -11.68 11.07
CA MET A 203 2.92 -10.36 10.86
C MET A 203 1.92 -9.21 10.95
N VAL A 204 0.69 -9.42 10.47
CA VAL A 204 -0.40 -8.46 10.58
C VAL A 204 -0.79 -8.30 12.05
N GLU A 205 -0.97 -9.41 12.77
CA GLU A 205 -1.33 -9.42 14.20
C GLU A 205 -0.25 -8.79 15.08
N GLU A 206 1.03 -8.98 14.76
CA GLU A 206 2.16 -8.37 15.47
C GLU A 206 2.40 -6.88 15.09
N GLY A 207 1.70 -6.34 14.08
CA GLY A 207 1.87 -4.94 13.62
C GLY A 207 3.24 -4.66 12.96
N ARG A 208 3.88 -5.68 12.35
CA ARG A 208 5.31 -5.62 11.98
C ARG A 208 5.61 -5.07 10.59
N LEU A 209 4.61 -4.71 9.79
CA LEU A 209 4.75 -4.42 8.35
C LEU A 209 5.27 -3.02 7.98
N ASN A 210 5.36 -2.09 8.92
CA ASN A 210 5.68 -0.68 8.63
C ASN A 210 7.19 -0.37 8.48
N ALA A 211 8.06 -1.39 8.42
CA ALA A 211 9.52 -1.19 8.33
C ALA A 211 10.07 -1.64 6.96
N PRO A 212 10.59 -0.73 6.12
CA PRO A 212 11.19 -1.06 4.81
C PRO A 212 12.27 -2.14 4.86
N SER A 213 13.05 -2.20 5.95
CA SER A 213 14.13 -3.18 6.14
C SER A 213 13.66 -4.64 6.19
N LYS A 214 12.40 -4.90 6.56
CA LYS A 214 11.88 -6.28 6.65
C LYS A 214 11.46 -6.85 5.31
N MET A 215 11.15 -6.01 4.33
CA MET A 215 10.79 -6.44 2.98
C MET A 215 12.00 -7.06 2.27
N ALA A 216 13.20 -6.51 2.49
CA ALA A 216 14.45 -7.06 1.98
C ALA A 216 14.74 -8.48 2.50
N MET A 217 14.45 -8.75 3.77
CA MET A 217 14.70 -10.07 4.38
C MET A 217 13.91 -11.20 3.71
N PHE A 218 12.71 -10.94 3.19
CA PHE A 218 11.95 -11.97 2.46
C PHE A 218 12.61 -12.34 1.15
N GLN A 219 13.08 -11.34 0.40
CA GLN A 219 13.79 -11.58 -0.85
C GLN A 219 15.11 -12.32 -0.59
N ASP A 220 15.85 -11.92 0.44
CA ASP A 220 17.08 -12.60 0.87
C ASP A 220 16.80 -14.05 1.26
N ALA A 221 15.75 -14.31 2.05
CA ALA A 221 15.38 -15.66 2.46
C ALA A 221 15.01 -16.54 1.25
N ILE A 222 14.24 -16.01 0.28
CA ILE A 222 13.91 -16.75 -0.95
C ILE A 222 15.19 -17.10 -1.72
N LEU A 223 16.10 -16.15 -1.89
CA LEU A 223 17.36 -16.37 -2.59
C LEU A 223 18.28 -17.34 -1.84
N LEU A 224 18.33 -17.27 -0.50
CA LEU A 224 19.03 -18.24 0.34
C LEU A 224 18.50 -19.65 0.13
N GLY A 225 17.18 -19.82 0.16
CA GLY A 225 16.57 -21.13 -0.05
C GLY A 225 16.86 -21.71 -1.45
N LEU A 226 16.89 -20.86 -2.47
CA LEU A 226 17.28 -21.26 -3.83
C LEU A 226 18.78 -21.62 -3.93
N ASP A 227 19.67 -20.83 -3.32
CA ASP A 227 21.13 -21.12 -3.27
C ASP A 227 21.44 -22.39 -2.47
N LEU A 228 20.57 -22.73 -1.50
CA LEU A 228 20.62 -23.98 -0.74
C LEU A 228 19.97 -25.16 -1.48
N GLU A 229 19.44 -24.95 -2.69
CA GLU A 229 18.75 -25.96 -3.49
C GLU A 229 17.55 -26.59 -2.76
N MET A 230 16.81 -25.77 -2.01
CA MET A 230 15.59 -26.23 -1.34
C MET A 230 14.45 -26.39 -2.35
N ASP A 231 13.69 -27.48 -2.24
CA ASP A 231 12.57 -27.77 -3.15
C ASP A 231 11.48 -26.69 -3.13
N ASP A 232 11.13 -26.17 -1.95
CA ASP A 232 10.07 -25.15 -1.79
C ASP A 232 10.38 -24.16 -0.66
N PRO A 233 11.25 -23.18 -0.90
CA PRO A 233 11.62 -22.20 0.11
C PRO A 233 10.44 -21.28 0.48
N LEU A 234 9.53 -21.01 -0.45
CA LEU A 234 8.35 -20.18 -0.19
C LEU A 234 7.41 -20.84 0.82
N ARG A 235 7.17 -22.15 0.72
CA ARG A 235 6.39 -22.88 1.72
C ARG A 235 7.06 -22.91 3.08
N ALA A 236 8.38 -23.07 3.13
CA ALA A 236 9.12 -23.01 4.38
C ALA A 236 8.99 -21.63 5.05
N ILE A 237 9.09 -20.54 4.28
CA ILE A 237 8.90 -19.17 4.78
C ILE A 237 7.45 -18.92 5.24
N THR A 238 6.48 -19.17 4.37
CA THR A 238 5.06 -18.83 4.61
C THR A 238 4.40 -19.65 5.72
N SER A 239 4.99 -20.79 6.10
CA SER A 239 4.51 -21.66 7.18
C SER A 239 4.96 -21.25 8.59
N GLN A 240 5.84 -20.25 8.73
CA GLN A 240 6.28 -19.77 10.04
C GLN A 240 5.14 -19.12 10.81
N ASN A 241 5.15 -19.25 12.15
CA ASN A 241 4.05 -18.79 13.02
C ASN A 241 4.22 -17.38 13.58
N SER A 242 5.40 -16.80 13.40
CA SER A 242 5.72 -15.47 13.89
C SER A 242 6.87 -14.90 13.08
N PHE A 243 7.05 -13.59 13.15
CA PHE A 243 8.19 -12.95 12.52
C PHE A 243 9.52 -13.44 13.13
N ALA A 244 9.56 -13.66 14.44
CA ALA A 244 10.75 -14.17 15.13
C ALA A 244 11.16 -15.58 14.65
N MET A 245 10.19 -16.47 14.38
CA MET A 245 10.50 -17.79 13.80
C MET A 245 11.01 -17.68 12.36
N PHE A 246 10.50 -16.72 11.59
CA PHE A 246 11.03 -16.41 10.27
C PHE A 246 12.48 -15.87 10.35
N GLU A 247 12.80 -15.02 11.31
CA GLU A 247 14.17 -14.55 11.54
C GLU A 247 15.10 -15.72 11.90
N GLN A 248 14.67 -16.63 12.76
CA GLN A 248 15.44 -17.84 13.10
C GLN A 248 15.63 -18.77 11.90
N LEU A 249 14.60 -18.92 11.05
CA LEU A 249 14.69 -19.67 9.79
C LEU A 249 15.74 -19.06 8.87
N HIS A 250 15.69 -17.74 8.68
CA HIS A 250 16.64 -16.98 7.87
C HIS A 250 18.07 -17.12 8.38
N ASP A 251 18.29 -16.97 9.69
CA ASP A 251 19.62 -17.06 10.30
C ASP A 251 20.21 -18.46 10.14
N ARG A 252 19.41 -19.50 10.36
CA ARG A 252 19.82 -20.89 10.12
C ARG A 252 20.19 -21.15 8.65
N TRP A 253 19.43 -20.61 7.69
CA TRP A 253 19.78 -20.75 6.27
C TRP A 253 21.06 -20.00 5.92
N THR A 254 21.30 -18.85 6.54
CA THR A 254 22.54 -18.08 6.39
C THR A 254 23.74 -18.88 6.89
N GLU A 255 23.64 -19.49 8.08
CA GLU A 255 24.66 -20.35 8.65
C GLU A 255 24.91 -21.59 7.79
N GLN A 256 23.85 -22.25 7.33
CA GLN A 256 23.96 -23.43 6.45
C GLN A 256 24.67 -23.09 5.13
N ARG A 257 24.37 -21.94 4.53
CA ARG A 257 25.06 -21.46 3.33
C ARG A 257 26.54 -21.25 3.64
N GLN A 258 26.87 -20.59 4.75
CA GLN A 258 28.25 -20.35 5.14
C GLN A 258 29.04 -21.66 5.32
N LEU A 259 28.44 -22.66 5.97
CA LEU A 259 29.03 -23.99 6.13
C LEU A 259 29.32 -24.66 4.77
N ARG A 260 28.36 -24.66 3.83
CA ARG A 260 28.59 -25.19 2.47
C ARG A 260 29.76 -24.49 1.77
N ARG A 261 29.93 -23.19 1.95
CA ARG A 261 31.06 -22.44 1.35
C ARG A 261 32.40 -22.81 1.99
N LEU A 262 32.43 -23.09 3.30
CA LEU A 262 33.63 -23.59 3.99
C LEU A 262 34.01 -25.01 3.54
N GLU A 263 33.03 -25.85 3.23
CA GLU A 263 33.22 -27.21 2.68
C GLU A 263 33.65 -27.24 1.21
N GLY A 264 33.91 -26.07 0.60
CA GLY A 264 34.43 -25.96 -0.76
C GLY A 264 33.37 -25.91 -1.86
N ASN A 265 32.08 -25.98 -1.52
CA ASN A 265 30.98 -25.81 -2.48
C ASN A 265 30.81 -24.33 -2.82
N ARG A 266 31.72 -23.78 -3.62
CA ARG A 266 31.66 -22.41 -4.16
C ARG A 266 31.07 -22.41 -5.58
N PRO A 267 30.52 -21.28 -6.06
CA PRO A 267 30.06 -21.18 -7.45
C PRO A 267 31.21 -21.46 -8.42
N MET A 268 30.92 -22.07 -9.56
CA MET A 268 31.95 -22.40 -10.57
C MET A 268 32.59 -21.14 -11.18
N ASP A 269 31.82 -20.06 -11.26
CA ASP A 269 32.15 -18.76 -11.82
C ASP A 269 32.71 -17.76 -10.80
N LYS A 270 33.06 -18.20 -9.59
CA LYS A 270 33.61 -17.37 -8.52
C LYS A 270 34.86 -16.56 -8.91
N ASP A 271 35.65 -17.05 -9.86
CA ASP A 271 36.91 -16.43 -10.27
C ASP A 271 36.71 -15.50 -11.49
N ILE A 272 35.48 -15.37 -12.01
CA ILE A 272 35.14 -14.43 -13.07
C ILE A 272 34.88 -13.04 -12.44
N PRO A 273 35.57 -11.97 -12.89
CA PRO A 273 35.31 -10.62 -12.43
C PRO A 273 33.89 -10.16 -12.76
N TYR A 274 33.28 -9.40 -11.85
CA TYR A 274 31.97 -8.80 -12.06
C TYR A 274 32.01 -7.63 -13.04
N PRO A 275 30.93 -7.41 -13.80
CA PRO A 275 30.80 -6.21 -14.61
C PRO A 275 30.73 -4.96 -13.72
N VAL A 276 31.48 -3.91 -14.08
CA VAL A 276 31.51 -2.61 -13.39
C VAL A 276 30.98 -1.51 -14.33
N PRO A 277 29.65 -1.43 -14.55
CA PRO A 277 29.08 -0.50 -15.53
C PRO A 277 29.00 0.94 -15.03
N LEU A 278 29.11 1.17 -13.72
CA LEU A 278 29.16 2.50 -13.11
C LEU A 278 30.44 2.65 -12.31
N LEU A 279 31.12 3.78 -12.48
CA LEU A 279 32.29 4.11 -11.69
C LEU A 279 31.87 4.56 -10.29
N GLY A 280 32.65 4.09 -9.31
CA GLY A 280 32.60 4.59 -7.95
C GLY A 280 33.14 6.02 -7.82
N ASN A 281 33.30 6.45 -6.58
CA ASN A 281 34.00 7.67 -6.19
C ASN A 281 34.80 7.41 -4.89
N ASP A 282 35.34 8.46 -4.26
CA ASP A 282 36.15 8.33 -3.05
C ASP A 282 35.44 7.57 -1.91
N ASN A 283 34.10 7.65 -1.85
CA ASN A 283 33.32 7.07 -0.76
C ASN A 283 32.56 5.80 -1.17
N ILE A 284 32.20 5.63 -2.45
CA ILE A 284 31.37 4.54 -2.99
C ILE A 284 32.22 3.73 -3.97
N HIS A 285 32.45 2.46 -3.68
CA HIS A 285 33.35 1.58 -4.44
C HIS A 285 32.58 0.36 -4.95
N PRO A 286 32.72 -0.02 -6.24
CA PRO A 286 32.10 -1.24 -6.74
C PRO A 286 32.71 -2.47 -6.07
N LEU A 287 31.91 -3.52 -5.90
CA LEU A 287 32.42 -4.86 -5.62
C LEU A 287 32.71 -5.54 -6.95
N THR A 288 33.96 -5.96 -7.14
CA THR A 288 34.47 -6.37 -8.46
C THR A 288 34.58 -7.86 -8.65
N ASP A 289 34.39 -8.65 -7.60
CA ASP A 289 34.47 -10.11 -7.67
C ASP A 289 33.69 -10.79 -6.54
N TYR A 290 33.64 -12.13 -6.60
CA TYR A 290 32.97 -12.97 -5.64
C TYR A 290 33.56 -12.87 -4.22
N TYR A 291 34.87 -12.78 -4.07
CA TYR A 291 35.52 -12.74 -2.77
C TYR A 291 35.21 -11.43 -2.04
N ASP A 292 35.18 -10.32 -2.78
CA ASP A 292 34.73 -9.02 -2.30
C ASP A 292 33.28 -9.05 -1.85
N LEU A 293 32.40 -9.72 -2.60
CA LEU A 293 30.98 -9.88 -2.25
C LEU A 293 30.78 -10.68 -0.96
N GLU A 294 31.46 -11.82 -0.82
CA GLU A 294 31.38 -12.64 0.38
C GLU A 294 31.98 -11.92 1.59
N LYS A 295 33.11 -11.22 1.41
CA LYS A 295 33.73 -10.40 2.46
C LYS A 295 32.78 -9.30 2.93
N GLU A 296 32.14 -8.61 1.99
CA GLU A 296 31.10 -7.62 2.29
C GLU A 296 29.97 -8.23 3.14
N GLY A 297 29.46 -9.39 2.72
CA GLY A 297 28.42 -10.13 3.43
C GLY A 297 28.80 -10.49 4.86
N MET A 298 30.03 -10.96 5.07
CA MET A 298 30.57 -11.29 6.39
C MET A 298 30.74 -10.05 7.28
N GLU A 299 31.33 -8.97 6.77
CA GLU A 299 31.58 -7.75 7.54
C GLU A 299 30.27 -7.06 7.98
N GLN A 300 29.34 -6.93 7.04
CA GLN A 300 28.04 -6.31 7.27
C GLN A 300 27.03 -7.25 7.93
N LYS A 301 27.31 -8.55 8.01
CA LYS A 301 26.40 -9.57 8.55
C LYS A 301 25.04 -9.53 7.84
N HIS A 302 25.06 -9.58 6.50
CA HIS A 302 23.87 -9.64 5.66
C HIS A 302 24.08 -10.54 4.45
N CYS A 303 23.02 -10.88 3.75
CA CYS A 303 22.99 -11.98 2.78
C CYS A 303 23.40 -11.59 1.36
N ILE A 304 24.14 -10.49 1.14
CA ILE A 304 24.49 -9.97 -0.20
C ILE A 304 25.13 -11.02 -1.14
N GLY A 305 25.82 -12.03 -0.58
CA GLY A 305 26.41 -13.14 -1.34
C GLY A 305 25.40 -13.92 -2.20
N VAL A 306 24.12 -13.97 -1.81
CA VAL A 306 23.07 -14.67 -2.60
C VAL A 306 22.75 -13.98 -3.93
N TYR A 307 23.24 -12.76 -4.14
CA TYR A 307 23.06 -12.02 -5.38
C TYR A 307 24.12 -12.34 -6.45
N HIS A 308 25.12 -13.19 -6.16
CA HIS A 308 26.18 -13.58 -7.10
C HIS A 308 25.66 -13.92 -8.51
N ASN A 309 24.71 -14.86 -8.62
CA ASN A 309 24.16 -15.28 -9.91
C ASN A 309 23.48 -14.12 -10.67
N ARG A 310 22.86 -13.17 -9.95
CA ARG A 310 22.23 -11.99 -10.58
C ARG A 310 23.28 -11.00 -11.08
N ILE A 311 24.40 -10.86 -10.38
CA ILE A 311 25.53 -10.01 -10.80
C ILE A 311 26.19 -10.61 -12.05
N MET A 312 26.47 -11.91 -12.02
CA MET A 312 27.03 -12.65 -13.15
C MET A 312 26.15 -12.61 -14.40
N SER A 313 24.82 -12.57 -14.21
CA SER A 313 23.85 -12.43 -15.31
C SER A 313 23.64 -10.98 -15.77
N ASP A 314 24.45 -10.02 -15.32
CA ASP A 314 24.32 -8.58 -15.61
C ASP A 314 22.93 -7.98 -15.25
N ARG A 315 22.28 -8.54 -14.22
CA ARG A 315 20.97 -8.07 -13.72
C ARG A 315 21.09 -7.24 -12.44
N TYR A 316 22.25 -7.24 -11.81
CA TYR A 316 22.48 -6.59 -10.53
C TYR A 316 23.92 -6.12 -10.40
N VAL A 317 24.15 -5.01 -9.70
CA VAL A 317 25.50 -4.53 -9.37
C VAL A 317 25.53 -4.07 -7.92
N VAL A 318 26.67 -4.23 -7.28
CA VAL A 318 26.82 -3.97 -5.85
C VAL A 318 27.98 -3.02 -5.59
N PHE A 319 27.77 -2.09 -4.68
CA PHE A 319 28.77 -1.14 -4.20
C PHE A 319 28.84 -1.18 -2.69
N ARG A 320 30.00 -0.85 -2.14
CA ARG A 320 30.21 -0.56 -0.73
C ARG A 320 30.48 0.92 -0.56
N MET A 321 29.91 1.52 0.49
CA MET A 321 30.14 2.91 0.87
C MET A 321 30.75 2.99 2.26
N PHE A 322 31.73 3.87 2.47
CA PHE A 322 32.40 4.03 3.78
C PHE A 322 31.91 5.25 4.58
N LYS A 323 31.57 6.37 3.92
CA LYS A 323 31.18 7.63 4.55
C LYS A 323 29.92 8.22 3.89
N PRO A 324 29.07 8.93 4.65
CA PRO A 324 29.16 9.21 6.09
C PRO A 324 28.86 7.98 6.97
N GLN A 325 28.34 6.92 6.35
CA GLN A 325 27.95 5.68 7.01
C GLN A 325 28.44 4.49 6.19
N ARG A 326 28.89 3.43 6.88
CA ARG A 326 29.28 2.16 6.26
C ARG A 326 28.04 1.42 5.74
N LEU A 327 27.85 1.37 4.43
CA LEU A 327 26.67 0.79 3.76
C LEU A 327 27.04 -0.11 2.59
N THR A 328 26.10 -0.96 2.20
CA THR A 328 26.09 -1.77 0.98
C THR A 328 24.94 -1.26 0.11
N ILE A 329 25.20 -1.05 -1.17
CA ILE A 329 24.26 -0.50 -2.13
C ILE A 329 24.08 -1.54 -3.24
N GLY A 330 22.86 -2.02 -3.40
CA GLY A 330 22.48 -2.90 -4.49
C GLY A 330 21.64 -2.17 -5.52
N LEU A 331 22.05 -2.22 -6.79
CA LEU A 331 21.29 -1.66 -7.90
C LEU A 331 20.81 -2.80 -8.80
N ARG A 332 19.52 -2.78 -9.14
CA ARG A 332 18.97 -3.68 -10.16
C ARG A 332 19.05 -3.03 -11.53
N ARG A 333 19.28 -3.85 -12.55
CA ARG A 333 19.29 -3.39 -13.95
C ARG A 333 17.88 -3.45 -14.54
N VAL A 334 17.42 -2.34 -15.12
CA VAL A 334 16.10 -2.19 -15.77
C VAL A 334 16.32 -1.81 -17.24
N PRO A 335 16.38 -2.79 -18.17
CA PRO A 335 16.79 -2.56 -19.55
C PRO A 335 15.92 -1.57 -20.34
N SER A 336 14.67 -1.37 -19.93
CA SER A 336 13.72 -0.48 -20.61
C SER A 336 13.98 1.02 -20.38
N LYS A 337 14.93 1.39 -19.51
CA LYS A 337 15.23 2.79 -19.17
C LYS A 337 16.50 3.28 -19.85
N THR A 338 16.51 4.56 -20.26
CA THR A 338 17.70 5.24 -20.81
C THR A 338 18.89 5.17 -19.86
N PHE A 339 18.63 5.29 -18.56
CA PHE A 339 19.58 4.96 -17.51
C PHE A 339 19.10 3.67 -16.82
N PRO A 340 19.73 2.51 -17.10
CA PRO A 340 19.16 1.22 -16.77
C PRO A 340 19.43 0.78 -15.33
N PHE A 341 19.69 1.69 -14.39
CA PHE A 341 20.00 1.35 -13.00
C PHE A 341 19.00 1.98 -12.04
N GLU A 342 18.50 1.17 -11.11
CA GLU A 342 17.66 1.61 -10.02
C GLU A 342 18.15 1.07 -8.69
N ILE A 343 18.07 1.89 -7.66
CA ILE A 343 18.34 1.47 -6.30
C ILE A 343 17.34 0.36 -5.93
N ASP A 344 17.87 -0.80 -5.59
CA ASP A 344 17.08 -1.92 -5.06
C ASP A 344 17.17 -1.93 -3.54
N GLN A 345 18.39 -1.84 -3.00
CA GLN A 345 18.63 -1.90 -1.56
C GLN A 345 19.78 -0.97 -1.14
N ILE A 346 19.62 -0.37 0.04
CA ILE A 346 20.68 0.34 0.76
C ILE A 346 20.63 -0.15 2.20
N CYS A 347 21.66 -0.90 2.62
CA CYS A 347 21.67 -1.57 3.91
C CYS A 347 22.99 -1.33 4.64
N GLY A 348 22.91 -1.05 5.94
CA GLY A 348 24.04 -1.12 6.86
C GLY A 348 24.17 -2.50 7.49
N LYS A 349 24.98 -2.57 8.55
CA LYS A 349 25.21 -3.80 9.30
C LYS A 349 23.89 -4.43 9.76
N ARG A 350 23.71 -5.73 9.52
CA ARG A 350 22.48 -6.51 9.80
C ARG A 350 21.23 -5.88 9.16
N ASN A 351 21.33 -5.44 7.91
CA ASN A 351 20.23 -4.81 7.17
C ASN A 351 19.65 -3.55 7.85
N ALA A 352 20.46 -2.87 8.67
CA ALA A 352 20.06 -1.61 9.29
C ALA A 352 19.75 -0.55 8.22
N PRO A 353 18.70 0.28 8.41
CA PRO A 353 18.37 1.33 7.45
C PRO A 353 19.48 2.40 7.39
N PRO A 354 19.69 3.04 6.24
CA PRO A 354 20.62 4.14 6.11
C PRO A 354 20.07 5.40 6.77
N SER A 355 20.97 6.27 7.24
CA SER A 355 20.62 7.64 7.62
C SER A 355 20.24 8.48 6.41
N GLU A 356 19.43 9.53 6.60
CA GLU A 356 19.05 10.42 5.49
C GLU A 356 20.28 11.08 4.83
N SER A 357 21.28 11.47 5.62
CA SER A 357 22.53 12.02 5.09
C SER A 357 23.25 11.04 4.15
N ALA A 358 23.23 9.75 4.49
CA ALA A 358 23.84 8.70 3.68
C ALA A 358 23.01 8.43 2.41
N ARG A 359 21.67 8.45 2.51
CA ARG A 359 20.80 8.34 1.32
C ARG A 359 21.07 9.46 0.33
N GLN A 360 21.18 10.70 0.81
CA GLN A 360 21.42 11.85 -0.07
C GLN A 360 22.72 11.67 -0.88
N VAL A 361 23.81 11.26 -0.23
CA VAL A 361 25.10 10.99 -0.92
C VAL A 361 24.96 9.93 -2.01
N ILE A 362 24.17 8.89 -1.77
CA ILE A 362 23.94 7.82 -2.75
C ILE A 362 23.09 8.33 -3.92
N HIS A 363 22.04 9.11 -3.65
CA HIS A 363 21.20 9.71 -4.68
C HIS A 363 21.99 10.68 -5.57
N ASP A 364 22.81 11.55 -4.97
CA ASP A 364 23.64 12.51 -5.69
C ASP A 364 24.67 11.79 -6.59
N TRP A 365 25.30 10.73 -6.08
CA TRP A 365 26.20 9.90 -6.88
C TRP A 365 25.48 9.23 -8.06
N LEU A 366 24.28 8.71 -7.85
CA LEU A 366 23.53 8.03 -8.91
C LEU A 366 23.06 9.01 -10.00
N GLU A 367 22.60 10.21 -9.63
CA GLU A 367 22.23 11.25 -10.61
C GLU A 367 23.46 11.77 -11.37
N ALA A 368 24.60 11.96 -10.70
CA ALA A 368 25.85 12.30 -11.39
C ALA A 368 26.30 11.20 -12.37
N SER A 369 26.10 9.94 -11.99
CA SER A 369 26.42 8.79 -12.84
C SER A 369 25.51 8.75 -14.07
N LYS A 370 24.22 9.04 -13.89
CA LYS A 370 23.23 9.15 -14.96
C LYS A 370 23.53 10.27 -15.96
N GLN A 371 24.03 11.42 -15.49
CA GLN A 371 24.46 12.52 -16.38
C GLN A 371 25.66 12.14 -17.25
N LYS A 372 26.57 11.31 -16.72
CA LYS A 372 27.77 10.82 -17.42
C LYS A 372 27.53 9.57 -18.24
N TYR A 373 26.38 8.90 -18.04
CA TYR A 373 26.05 7.68 -18.73
C TYR A 373 25.82 7.98 -20.22
N PRO A 374 26.46 7.25 -21.14
CA PRO A 374 26.31 7.51 -22.57
C PRO A 374 24.84 7.35 -22.95
N LYS A 375 24.27 8.40 -23.55
CA LYS A 375 22.94 8.32 -24.15
C LYS A 375 23.07 7.41 -25.39
N GLN A 376 22.42 6.26 -25.34
CA GLN A 376 22.25 5.40 -26.51
C GLN A 376 21.27 6.01 -27.49
#